data_AF-A0A925QT57-F1
#
_entry.id   AF-A0A925QT57-F1
#
_cell.length_a   1.000
_cell.length_b   1.000
_cell.length_c   1.000
_cell.angle_alpha   90.00
_cell.angle_beta   90.00
_cell.angle_gamma   90.00
#
_symmetry.space_group_name_H-M   'P 1'
#
loop_
_entity.id
_entity.type
_entity.pdbx_description
1 polymer ?
#
loop_
_entity_poly.entity_id
_entity_poly.type
_entity_poly.pdbx_seq_one_letter_code
_entity_poly.pdbx_strand_id
1 'polypeptide(L)'
;MIGRTALERARVRELERIAELRALRPVTHVIHSTNSPLGYPPNPGIAAHFQKELPIGLRFLDERLSDGRHFIAGEQPSIADCTLAAAFKFARFLFSPFRLAVVNESRVP
;
A
#
# COMPACT_ATOMS: atom_id res chain seq x y z
N MET A 1 10.25 10.56 -14.50
CA MET A 1 10.20 9.89 -13.18
C MET A 1 9.94 10.86 -12.02
N ILE A 2 10.66 11.98 -11.89
CA ILE A 2 10.47 12.95 -10.79
C ILE A 2 9.82 14.28 -11.25
N GLY A 3 9.83 14.61 -12.54
CA GLY A 3 9.29 15.88 -13.07
C GLY A 3 10.39 16.78 -13.66
N ARG A 4 10.03 17.64 -14.60
CA ARG A 4 10.95 18.51 -15.36
C ARG A 4 11.05 19.91 -14.75
N THR A 5 9.95 20.43 -14.20
CA THR A 5 9.92 21.73 -13.49
C THR A 5 9.99 21.56 -11.98
N ALA A 6 10.36 22.62 -11.24
CA ALA A 6 10.36 22.59 -9.78
C ALA A 6 8.97 22.24 -9.21
N LEU A 7 7.92 22.78 -9.81
CA LEU A 7 6.54 22.51 -9.41
C LEU A 7 6.13 21.05 -9.67
N GLU A 8 6.49 20.51 -10.82
CA GLU A 8 6.25 19.08 -11.11
C GLU A 8 6.97 18.18 -10.11
N ARG A 9 8.22 18.51 -9.77
CA ARG A 9 8.98 17.76 -8.76
C ARG A 9 8.33 17.80 -7.39
N ALA A 10 7.84 18.97 -6.97
CA ALA A 10 7.13 19.11 -5.70
C ALA A 10 5.87 18.26 -5.67
N ARG A 11 5.05 18.30 -6.73
CA ARG A 11 3.82 17.51 -6.86
C ARG A 11 4.08 16.01 -6.86
N VAL A 12 5.08 15.55 -7.61
CA VAL A 12 5.46 14.13 -7.62
C VAL A 12 5.91 13.66 -6.24
N ARG A 13 6.69 14.48 -5.51
CA ARG A 13 7.16 14.15 -4.16
C ARG A 13 6.03 14.15 -3.13
N GLU A 14 5.10 15.08 -3.22
CA GLU A 14 3.89 15.09 -2.41
C GLU A 14 3.10 13.78 -2.59
N LEU A 15 2.80 13.42 -3.84
CA LEU A 15 2.02 12.22 -4.15
C LEU A 15 2.75 10.93 -3.78
N GLU A 16 4.08 10.89 -3.96
CA GLU A 16 4.90 9.76 -3.50
C GLU A 16 4.83 9.63 -1.98
N ARG A 17 4.92 10.75 -1.25
CA ARG A 17 4.81 10.73 0.21
C ARG A 17 3.43 10.29 0.69
N ILE A 18 2.37 10.66 -0.03
CA ILE A 18 1.00 10.20 0.24
C ILE A 18 0.90 8.68 -0.02
N ALA A 19 1.38 8.20 -1.16
CA ALA A 19 1.40 6.76 -1.47
C ALA A 19 2.18 5.95 -0.42
N GLU A 20 3.31 6.48 0.05
CA GLU A 20 4.10 5.87 1.12
C GLU A 20 3.31 5.81 2.43
N LEU A 21 2.90 6.97 2.96
CA LEU A 21 2.32 7.06 4.29
C LEU A 21 0.91 6.48 4.41
N ARG A 22 0.14 6.53 3.31
CA ARG A 22 -1.29 6.19 3.30
C ARG A 22 -1.61 4.90 2.56
N ALA A 23 -0.67 4.32 1.81
CA ALA A 23 -0.84 3.00 1.20
C ALA A 23 0.27 2.01 1.59
N LEU A 24 1.54 2.25 1.21
CA LEU A 24 2.62 1.28 1.43
C LEU A 24 2.81 0.98 2.91
N ARG A 25 2.98 2.00 3.74
CA ARG A 25 3.18 1.85 5.19
C ARG A 25 2.02 1.11 5.87
N PRO A 26 0.74 1.49 5.69
CA PRO A 26 -0.37 0.73 6.26
C PRO A 26 -0.42 -0.73 5.81
N VAL A 27 -0.24 -1.00 4.51
CA VAL A 27 -0.21 -2.38 3.98
C VAL A 27 0.90 -3.20 4.65
N THR A 28 2.11 -2.65 4.68
CA THR A 28 3.26 -3.31 5.31
C THR A 28 3.02 -3.57 6.79
N HIS A 29 2.49 -2.59 7.54
CA HIS A 29 2.17 -2.81 8.95
C HIS A 29 1.10 -3.88 9.14
N VAL A 30 0.03 -3.92 8.34
CA VAL A 30 -0.97 -4.99 8.43
C VAL A 30 -0.33 -6.35 8.18
N ILE A 31 0.54 -6.48 7.18
CA ILE A 31 1.24 -7.74 6.89
C ILE A 31 2.13 -8.15 8.07
N HIS A 32 3.06 -7.28 8.47
CA HIS A 32 4.03 -7.60 9.52
C HIS A 32 3.43 -7.76 10.91
N SER A 33 2.24 -7.20 11.16
CA SER A 33 1.54 -7.37 12.44
C SER A 33 0.46 -8.46 12.43
N THR A 34 0.20 -9.13 11.31
CA THR A 34 -0.71 -10.28 11.26
C THR A 34 0.01 -11.60 11.02
N ASN A 35 0.87 -11.65 10.00
CA ASN A 35 1.69 -12.81 9.70
C ASN A 35 2.94 -12.33 8.97
N SER A 36 3.95 -11.96 9.74
CA SER A 36 5.14 -11.34 9.17
C SER A 36 5.92 -12.33 8.31
N PRO A 37 6.31 -11.97 7.07
CA PRO A 37 7.22 -12.79 6.27
C PRO A 37 8.62 -12.90 6.89
N LEU A 38 8.92 -12.14 7.93
CA LEU A 38 10.18 -12.17 8.68
C LEU A 38 10.07 -12.97 9.99
N GLY A 39 8.92 -13.61 10.26
CA GLY A 39 8.73 -14.43 11.46
C GLY A 39 8.44 -13.64 12.75
N TYR A 40 8.17 -12.33 12.66
CA TYR A 40 7.76 -11.54 13.83
C TYR A 40 6.40 -11.99 14.38
N PRO A 41 6.21 -11.92 15.72
CA PRO A 41 4.94 -12.26 16.33
C PRO A 41 3.84 -11.28 15.90
N PRO A 42 2.58 -11.74 15.79
CA PRO A 42 1.45 -10.88 15.49
C PRO A 42 1.27 -9.77 16.55
N ASN A 43 0.81 -8.60 16.10
CA ASN A 43 0.38 -7.49 16.95
C ASN A 43 -1.01 -7.02 16.51
N PRO A 44 -2.09 -7.55 17.11
CA PRO A 44 -3.46 -7.24 16.70
C PRO A 44 -3.83 -5.76 16.81
N GLY A 45 -3.25 -5.01 17.76
CA GLY A 45 -3.51 -3.59 17.92
C GLY A 45 -2.98 -2.76 16.75
N ILE A 46 -1.76 -3.04 16.30
CA ILE A 46 -1.17 -2.42 15.10
C ILE A 46 -1.97 -2.81 13.86
N ALA A 47 -2.30 -4.10 13.70
CA ALA A 47 -3.07 -4.59 12.57
C ALA A 47 -4.42 -3.86 12.46
N ALA A 48 -5.18 -3.81 13.57
CA ALA A 48 -6.49 -3.18 13.61
C ALA A 48 -6.44 -1.68 13.35
N HIS A 49 -5.42 -0.97 13.86
CA HIS A 49 -5.21 0.44 13.56
C HIS A 49 -5.01 0.67 12.07
N PHE A 50 -4.08 -0.04 11.44
CA PHE A 50 -3.77 0.18 10.02
C PHE A 50 -4.82 -0.35 9.05
N GLN A 51 -5.59 -1.38 9.45
CA GLN A 51 -6.77 -1.80 8.70
C GLN A 51 -7.84 -0.71 8.63
N LYS A 52 -7.99 0.10 9.70
CA LYS A 52 -8.91 1.25 9.70
C LYS A 52 -8.37 2.44 8.91
N GLU A 53 -7.06 2.67 8.94
CA GLU A 53 -6.41 3.79 8.23
C GLU A 53 -6.32 3.58 6.71
N LEU A 54 -6.03 2.37 6.26
CA LEU A 54 -5.75 2.08 4.85
C LEU A 54 -6.88 2.52 3.89
N PRO A 55 -8.18 2.27 4.16
CA PRO A 55 -9.27 2.72 3.28
C PRO A 55 -9.30 4.23 3.05
N ILE A 56 -8.87 5.04 4.03
CA ILE A 56 -8.83 6.50 3.90
C ILE A 56 -7.81 6.91 2.84
N GLY A 57 -6.62 6.30 2.89
CA GLY A 57 -5.55 6.54 1.92
C GLY A 57 -5.91 6.08 0.52
N LEU A 58 -6.50 4.89 0.40
CA LEU A 58 -6.93 4.34 -0.89
C LEU A 58 -8.02 5.19 -1.53
N ARG A 59 -8.97 5.71 -0.75
CA ARG A 59 -10.02 6.60 -1.28
C ARG A 59 -9.44 7.87 -1.91
N PHE A 60 -8.49 8.52 -1.24
CA PHE A 60 -7.83 9.70 -1.81
C PHE A 60 -7.11 9.38 -3.13
N LEU A 61 -6.40 8.24 -3.19
CA LEU A 61 -5.70 7.82 -4.41
C LEU A 61 -6.67 7.44 -5.53
N ASP A 62 -7.80 6.84 -5.19
CA ASP A 62 -8.89 6.47 -6.12
C ASP A 62 -9.56 7.73 -6.70
N GLU A 63 -9.95 8.69 -5.86
CA GLU A 63 -10.46 10.00 -6.27
C GLU A 63 -9.45 10.75 -7.15
N ARG A 64 -8.15 10.60 -6.89
CA ARG A 64 -7.12 11.24 -7.72
C ARG A 64 -7.05 10.66 -9.13
N LEU A 65 -7.38 9.37 -9.28
CA LEU A 65 -7.37 8.64 -10.54
C LEU A 65 -8.75 8.64 -11.25
N SER A 66 -9.79 9.17 -10.60
CA SER A 66 -11.18 9.06 -11.07
C SER A 66 -11.48 9.85 -12.34
N ASP A 67 -10.59 10.74 -12.77
CA ASP A 67 -10.71 11.51 -14.01
C ASP A 67 -10.18 10.76 -15.25
N GLY A 68 -9.81 9.48 -15.11
CA GLY A 68 -9.40 8.62 -16.21
C GLY A 68 -7.91 8.70 -16.56
N ARG A 69 -7.12 9.48 -15.81
CA ARG A 69 -5.66 9.50 -15.96
C ARG A 69 -5.03 8.12 -15.75
N HIS A 70 -3.89 7.88 -16.41
CA HIS A 70 -3.17 6.62 -16.28
C HIS A 70 -2.28 6.52 -15.04
N PHE A 71 -1.74 7.65 -14.56
CA PHE A 71 -0.80 7.69 -13.44
C PHE A 71 -1.18 8.77 -12.42
N ILE A 72 -0.82 8.57 -11.16
CA ILE A 72 -1.27 9.42 -10.04
C ILE A 72 -0.82 10.88 -10.24
N ALA A 73 0.37 11.08 -10.82
CA ALA A 73 0.94 12.39 -11.09
C ALA A 73 0.58 12.98 -12.46
N GLY A 74 -0.18 12.28 -13.32
CA GLY A 74 -0.59 12.75 -14.64
C GLY A 74 -0.39 11.68 -15.74
N GLU A 75 0.13 12.11 -16.90
CA GLU A 75 0.22 11.27 -18.11
C GLU A 75 1.43 10.33 -18.17
N GLN A 76 2.46 10.60 -17.37
CA GLN A 76 3.69 9.80 -17.36
C GLN A 76 3.92 9.15 -15.99
N PRO A 77 4.48 7.93 -15.97
CA PRO A 77 4.80 7.26 -14.71
C PRO A 77 5.86 8.04 -13.93
N SER A 78 5.69 8.04 -12.61
CA SER A 78 6.55 8.72 -11.66
C SER A 78 6.95 7.80 -10.50
N ILE A 79 7.83 8.29 -9.63
CA ILE A 79 8.18 7.57 -8.39
C ILE A 79 6.95 7.32 -7.49
N ALA A 80 5.92 8.18 -7.56
CA ALA A 80 4.69 7.97 -6.80
C ALA A 80 3.96 6.68 -7.24
N ASP A 81 3.95 6.42 -8.56
CA ASP A 81 3.36 5.22 -9.13
C ASP A 81 4.18 3.97 -8.79
N CYS A 82 5.51 4.08 -8.74
CA CYS A 82 6.38 3.00 -8.28
C CYS A 82 6.09 2.63 -6.82
N THR A 83 5.95 3.62 -5.93
CA THR A 83 5.61 3.41 -4.51
C THR A 83 4.22 2.79 -4.37
N LEU A 84 3.21 3.31 -5.09
CA LEU A 84 1.86 2.72 -5.04
C LEU A 84 1.83 1.28 -5.60
N ALA A 85 2.53 1.03 -6.71
CA ALA A 85 2.64 -0.31 -7.26
C ALA A 85 3.32 -1.28 -6.30
N ALA A 86 4.35 -0.84 -5.57
CA ALA A 86 4.99 -1.63 -4.52
C ALA A 86 4.02 -1.97 -3.39
N ALA A 87 3.18 -1.02 -2.96
CA ALA A 87 2.14 -1.26 -1.96
C ALA A 87 1.16 -2.35 -2.40
N PHE A 88 0.66 -2.29 -3.63
CA PHE A 88 -0.25 -3.31 -4.15
C PHE A 88 0.42 -4.67 -4.37
N LYS A 89 1.69 -4.69 -4.77
CA LYS A 89 2.46 -5.95 -4.81
C LYS A 89 2.58 -6.57 -3.42
N PHE A 90 2.87 -5.77 -2.39
CA PHE A 90 2.89 -6.24 -1.01
C PHE A 90 1.52 -6.73 -0.54
N ALA A 91 0.45 -6.01 -0.86
CA ALA A 91 -0.92 -6.38 -0.48
C ALA A 91 -1.31 -7.78 -0.99
N ARG A 92 -0.74 -8.26 -2.10
CA ARG A 92 -0.98 -9.63 -2.59
C ARG A 92 -0.54 -10.72 -1.60
N PHE A 93 0.40 -10.45 -0.70
CA PHE A 93 0.74 -11.38 0.39
C PHE A 93 -0.42 -11.58 1.38
N LEU A 94 -1.36 -10.63 1.48
CA LEU A 94 -2.58 -10.81 2.28
C LEU A 94 -3.53 -11.84 1.67
N PHE A 95 -3.50 -12.02 0.35
CA PHE A 95 -4.44 -12.86 -0.41
C PHE A 95 -3.78 -14.08 -1.07
N SER A 96 -2.50 -14.34 -0.79
CA SER A 96 -1.78 -15.46 -1.39
C SER A 96 -2.44 -16.79 -1.00
N PRO A 97 -2.64 -17.74 -1.93
CA PRO A 97 -3.21 -19.05 -1.63
C PRO A 97 -2.37 -19.84 -0.61
N PHE A 98 -1.07 -19.57 -0.54
CA PHE A 98 -0.20 -20.10 0.53
C PHE A 98 -0.67 -19.68 1.94
N ARG A 99 -1.23 -18.47 2.09
CA ARG A 99 -1.80 -17.99 3.34
C ARG A 99 -3.13 -18.67 3.69
N LEU A 100 -3.98 -18.97 2.70
CA LEU A 100 -5.22 -19.72 2.93
C LEU A 100 -4.93 -21.16 3.38
N ALA A 101 -3.86 -21.78 2.87
CA ALA A 101 -3.43 -23.10 3.28
C ALA A 101 -2.94 -23.14 4.74
N VAL A 102 -2.03 -22.23 5.13
CA VAL A 102 -1.47 -22.20 6.50
C VAL A 102 -2.52 -21.85 7.56
N VAL A 103 -3.46 -20.95 7.26
CA VAL A 103 -4.56 -20.62 8.20
C VAL A 103 -5.54 -21.79 8.38
N ASN A 104 -5.73 -22.64 7.36
CA ASN A 104 -6.58 -23.83 7.46
C ASN A 104 -5.92 -24.98 8.24
N GLU A 105 -4.59 -25.15 8.13
CA GLU A 105 -3.86 -26.16 8.93
C GLU A 105 -3.77 -25.79 10.42
N SER A 106 -3.84 -24.50 10.76
CA SER A 106 -3.82 -24.01 12.15
C SER A 106 -5.20 -24.11 12.86
N ARG A 107 -6.24 -24.60 12.17
CA ARG A 107 -7.63 -24.71 12.65
C ARG A 107 -8.09 -26.15 12.87
N VAL A 108 -7.17 -27.11 12.94
CA VAL A 108 -7.49 -28.48 13.31
C VAL A 108 -7.52 -28.57 14.85
N PRO A 109 -8.66 -28.95 15.47
CA PRO A 109 -8.75 -29.16 16.92
C PRO A 109 -7.94 -30.36 17.40
#